data_AF-A0A498FFZ0-F1
#
_entry.id   AF-A0A498FFZ0-F1
#
_cell.length_a   1.000
_cell.length_b   1.000
_cell.length_c   1.000
_cell.angle_alpha   90.00
_cell.angle_beta   90.00
_cell.angle_gamma   90.00
#
_symmetry.space_group_name_H-M   'P 1'
#
loop_
_entity.id
_entity.type
_entity.pdbx_description
1 polymer ?
#
loop_
_entity_poly.entity_id
_entity_poly.type
_entity_poly.pdbx_seq_one_letter_code
_entity_poly.pdbx_strand_id
1 'polypeptide(L)'
;MGRTNPTYRDQLSAIEDEWGAYRQALRRQDQGIFDHLFVYARDHADAAWNLNHADPLAPIWMAIAIEQDRRITELEARIDDLTDE
;
A
#
# COMPACT_ATOMS: atom_id res chain seq x y z
N MET A 1 -29.11 -16.94 3.00
CA MET A 1 -27.81 -16.57 2.38
C MET A 1 -27.46 -15.18 2.86
N GLY A 2 -26.74 -15.09 3.98
CA GLY A 2 -26.34 -13.82 4.58
C GLY A 2 -25.23 -13.20 3.75
N ARG A 3 -25.42 -11.95 3.32
CA ARG A 3 -24.40 -11.15 2.64
C ARG A 3 -23.29 -10.90 3.65
N THR A 4 -22.18 -11.64 3.54
CA THR A 4 -20.94 -11.28 4.22
C THR A 4 -20.63 -9.86 3.79
N ASN A 5 -20.58 -8.91 4.74
CA ASN A 5 -20.22 -7.55 4.43
C ASN A 5 -18.82 -7.60 3.78
N PRO A 6 -18.61 -7.01 2.58
CA PRO A 6 -17.31 -7.05 1.94
C PRO A 6 -16.27 -6.52 2.92
N THR A 7 -15.23 -7.30 3.12
CA THR A 7 -14.12 -6.91 3.99
C THR A 7 -13.34 -5.80 3.30
N TYR A 8 -12.60 -5.00 4.07
CA TYR A 8 -11.67 -4.04 3.48
C TYR A 8 -10.68 -4.72 2.51
N ARG A 9 -10.35 -6.01 2.72
CA ARG A 9 -9.54 -6.80 1.79
C ARG A 9 -10.23 -7.07 0.45
N ASP A 10 -11.54 -7.31 0.46
CA ASP A 10 -12.32 -7.48 -0.77
C ASP A 10 -12.38 -6.16 -1.56
N GLN A 11 -12.56 -5.05 -0.85
CA GLN A 11 -12.53 -3.72 -1.45
C GLN A 11 -11.15 -3.36 -2.01
N LEU A 12 -10.08 -3.70 -1.30
CA LEU A 12 -8.71 -3.50 -1.74
C LEU A 12 -8.39 -4.31 -3.00
N SER A 13 -8.89 -5.56 -3.07
CA SER A 13 -8.73 -6.41 -4.25
C SER A 13 -9.46 -5.83 -5.47
N ALA A 14 -10.69 -5.32 -5.28
CA ALA A 14 -11.44 -4.66 -6.35
C ALA A 14 -10.72 -3.39 -6.86
N ILE A 15 -10.13 -2.60 -5.96
CA ILE A 15 -9.33 -1.43 -6.34
C ILE A 15 -8.07 -1.85 -7.11
N GLU A 16 -7.34 -2.87 -6.66
CA GLU A 16 -6.15 -3.34 -7.37
C GLU A 16 -6.49 -3.80 -8.80
N ASP A 17 -7.62 -4.49 -8.97
CA ASP A 17 -8.14 -4.90 -10.28
C ASP A 17 -8.47 -3.70 -11.19
N GLU A 18 -9.11 -2.66 -10.65
CA GLU A 18 -9.41 -1.42 -11.39
C GLU A 18 -8.13 -0.74 -11.92
N TRP A 19 -7.03 -0.83 -11.19
CA TRP A 19 -5.74 -0.26 -11.59
C TRP A 19 -4.92 -1.18 -12.51
N GLY A 20 -5.42 -2.37 -12.86
CA GLY A 20 -4.71 -3.34 -13.69
C GLY A 20 -4.28 -2.78 -15.06
N ALA A 21 -5.12 -1.95 -15.70
CA ALA A 21 -4.77 -1.30 -16.97
C ALA A 21 -3.63 -0.27 -16.81
N TYR A 22 -3.64 0.49 -15.72
CA TYR A 22 -2.56 1.42 -15.38
C TYR A 22 -1.25 0.67 -15.15
N ARG A 23 -1.29 -0.40 -14.36
CA ARG A 23 -0.14 -1.27 -14.11
C ARG A 23 0.45 -1.81 -15.42
N GLN A 24 -0.38 -2.26 -16.36
CA GLN A 24 0.08 -2.79 -17.65
C GLN A 24 0.79 -1.73 -18.51
N ALA A 25 0.40 -0.45 -18.38
CA ALA A 25 1.04 0.65 -19.08
C ALA A 25 2.40 1.08 -18.49
N LEU A 26 2.71 0.67 -17.25
CA LEU A 26 3.97 0.97 -16.60
C LEU A 26 5.14 0.19 -17.22
N ARG A 27 6.36 0.76 -17.12
CA ARG A 27 7.60 0.04 -17.46
C ARG A 27 7.76 -1.16 -16.52
N ARG A 28 8.43 -2.22 -16.98
CA ARG A 28 8.68 -3.43 -16.16
C ARG A 28 9.27 -3.14 -14.77
N GLN A 29 10.18 -2.18 -14.66
CA GLN A 29 10.76 -1.76 -13.39
C GLN A 29 9.72 -1.14 -12.44
N ASP A 30 8.77 -0.37 -12.98
CA ASP A 30 7.75 0.34 -12.21
C ASP A 30 6.58 -0.58 -11.84
N GLN A 31 6.33 -1.65 -12.62
CA GLN A 31 5.34 -2.67 -12.28
C GLN A 31 5.66 -3.37 -10.96
N GLY A 32 6.93 -3.69 -10.71
CA GLY A 32 7.34 -4.30 -9.44
C GLY A 32 7.18 -3.35 -8.26
N ILE A 33 7.46 -2.05 -8.45
CA ILE A 33 7.21 -1.02 -7.44
C ILE A 33 5.71 -0.93 -7.16
N PHE A 34 4.89 -0.85 -8.22
CA PHE A 34 3.43 -0.79 -8.11
C PHE A 34 2.86 -1.95 -7.30
N ASP A 35 3.27 -3.19 -7.59
CA ASP A 35 2.82 -4.37 -6.85
C ASP A 35 3.18 -4.28 -5.35
N HIS A 36 4.36 -3.76 -5.05
CA HIS A 36 4.82 -3.57 -3.67
C HIS A 36 3.99 -2.53 -2.89
N LEU A 37 3.44 -1.51 -3.56
CA LEU A 37 2.58 -0.52 -2.90
C LEU A 37 1.29 -1.15 -2.37
N PHE A 38 0.71 -2.11 -3.11
CA PHE A 38 -0.48 -2.82 -2.68
C PHE A 38 -0.20 -3.84 -1.57
N VAL A 39 1.06 -4.24 -1.34
CA VAL A 39 1.46 -5.01 -0.15
C VAL A 39 1.35 -4.13 1.10
N TYR A 40 1.90 -2.91 1.08
CA TYR A 40 1.79 -1.97 2.19
C TYR A 40 0.34 -1.68 2.58
N ALA A 41 -0.52 -1.52 1.59
CA ALA A 41 -1.95 -1.30 1.79
C ALA A 41 -2.65 -2.51 2.45
N ARG A 42 -2.24 -3.75 2.12
CA ARG A 42 -2.76 -4.98 2.73
C ARG A 42 -2.30 -5.14 4.17
N ASP A 43 -1.06 -4.82 4.47
CA ASP A 43 -0.49 -4.94 5.83
C ASP A 43 -1.19 -3.99 6.82
N HIS A 44 -1.76 -2.89 6.31
CA HIS A 44 -2.54 -1.92 7.09
C HIS A 44 -4.06 -2.13 7.03
N ALA A 45 -4.53 -3.22 6.40
CA ALA A 45 -5.96 -3.51 6.24
C ALA A 45 -6.71 -3.58 7.57
N ASP A 46 -6.06 -4.07 8.61
CA ASP A 46 -6.65 -4.23 9.95
C ASP A 46 -6.80 -2.88 10.67
N ALA A 47 -5.95 -1.89 10.36
CA ALA A 47 -6.05 -0.52 10.87
C ALA A 47 -7.10 0.31 10.11
N ALA A 48 -7.23 0.08 8.80
CA ALA A 48 -8.18 0.78 7.93
C ALA A 48 -9.65 0.45 8.24
N TRP A 49 -9.94 -0.76 8.75
CA TRP A 49 -11.30 -1.16 9.13
C TRP A 49 -11.96 -0.24 10.18
N ASN A 50 -11.17 0.38 11.06
CA ASN A 50 -11.68 1.31 12.07
C ASN A 50 -12.06 2.68 11.50
N LEU A 51 -11.56 3.01 10.32
CA LEU A 51 -11.85 4.24 9.60
C LEU A 51 -12.94 3.91 8.58
N ASN A 52 -14.22 4.02 8.94
CA ASN A 52 -15.33 3.96 7.98
C ASN A 52 -15.28 5.22 7.07
N HIS A 53 -14.21 5.35 6.31
CA HIS A 53 -13.87 6.52 5.50
C HIS A 53 -14.65 6.47 4.19
N ALA A 54 -15.19 7.61 3.78
CA ALA A 54 -16.00 7.69 2.56
C ALA A 54 -15.19 7.41 1.28
N ASP A 55 -13.88 7.68 1.33
CA ASP A 55 -12.94 7.37 0.26
C ASP A 55 -12.14 6.10 0.60
N PRO A 56 -12.31 4.99 -0.15
CA PRO A 56 -11.57 3.76 0.09
C PRO A 56 -10.10 3.83 -0.32
N LEU A 57 -9.69 4.83 -1.11
CA LEU A 57 -8.29 5.04 -1.48
C LEU A 57 -7.49 5.78 -0.40
N ALA A 58 -8.14 6.63 0.41
CA ALA A 58 -7.47 7.39 1.46
C ALA A 58 -6.64 6.51 2.44
N PRO A 59 -7.19 5.41 3.03
CA PRO A 59 -6.41 4.54 3.89
C PRO A 59 -5.28 3.79 3.15
N ILE A 60 -5.47 3.49 1.85
CA ILE A 60 -4.44 2.87 0.99
C ILE A 60 -3.24 3.82 0.85
N TRP A 61 -3.50 5.09 0.51
CA TRP A 61 -2.45 6.09 0.38
C TRP A 61 -1.74 6.36 1.69
N MET A 62 -2.47 6.40 2.81
CA MET A 62 -1.87 6.57 4.13
C MET A 62 -0.93 5.41 4.48
N ALA A 63 -1.36 4.17 4.26
CA ALA A 63 -0.54 2.99 4.50
C ALA A 63 0.76 3.01 3.67
N ILE A 64 0.64 3.36 2.38
CA ILE A 64 1.80 3.51 1.49
C ILE A 64 2.76 4.60 2.00
N ALA A 65 2.23 5.75 2.43
CA ALA A 65 3.05 6.84 2.93
C ALA A 65 3.82 6.46 4.20
N ILE A 66 3.16 5.79 5.16
CA ILE A 66 3.78 5.33 6.41
C ILE A 66 4.93 4.36 6.12
N GLU A 67 4.71 3.36 5.27
CA GLU A 67 5.72 2.35 4.97
C GLU A 67 6.90 2.90 4.16
N GLN A 68 6.64 3.89 3.30
CA GLN A 68 7.70 4.59 2.59
C GLN A 68 8.54 5.45 3.54
N ASP A 69 7.91 6.20 4.45
CA ASP A 69 8.60 7.01 5.46
C ASP A 69 9.49 6.15 6.38
N ARG A 70 8.95 5.00 6.82
CA ARG A 70 9.71 3.99 7.57
C ARG A 70 10.92 3.51 6.80
N ARG A 71 10.75 3.11 5.54
CA ARG A 71 11.85 2.62 4.69
C ARG A 71 12.91 3.70 4.45
N ILE A 72 12.51 4.96 4.27
CA ILE A 72 13.44 6.08 4.12
C ILE A 72 14.26 6.25 5.40
N THR A 73 13.60 6.28 6.56
CA THR A 73 14.27 6.40 7.86
C THR A 73 15.27 5.26 8.10
N GLU A 74 14.91 4.02 7.76
CA GLU A 74 15.82 2.87 7.86
C GLU A 74 17.02 2.98 6.91
N LEU A 75 16.84 3.56 5.72
CA LEU A 75 17.92 3.78 4.76
C LEU A 75 18.84 4.93 5.18
N GLU A 76 18.28 6.01 5.71
CA GLU A 76 19.03 7.15 6.24
C GLU A 76 19.92 6.71 7.40
N ALA A 77 19.37 5.97 8.37
CA ALA A 77 20.15 5.42 9.49
C ALA A 77 21.32 4.53 9.03
N ARG A 78 21.10 3.70 7.99
CA ARG A 78 22.18 2.86 7.43
C ARG A 78 23.24 3.67 6.70
N ILE A 79 22.88 4.79 6.08
CA ILE A 79 23.85 5.68 5.44
C ILE A 79 24.69 6.37 6.50
N ASP A 80 24.07 6.84 7.59
CA ASP A 80 24.78 7.45 8.71
C ASP A 80 25.77 6.46 9.33
N ASP A 81 25.33 5.22 9.62
CA ASP A 81 26.19 4.15 10.15
C ASP A 81 27.41 3.85 9.26
N LEU A 82 27.25 3.90 7.93
CA LEU A 82 28.33 3.65 6.97
C LEU A 82 29.25 4.86 6.75
N THR A 83 28.79 6.07 7.09
CA THR A 83 29.54 7.32 6.89
C THR A 83 30.30 7.72 8.16
N ASP A 84 29.88 7.24 9.32
CA ASP A 84 30.51 7.45 10.63
C ASP A 84 31.70 6.49 10.91
N GLU A 85 32.01 5.55 9.99
CA GLU A 85 33.23 4.72 9.95
C GLU A 85 34.37 5.33 9.10
#